data_AF-W5IJS6-F1
#
_entry.id   AF-W5IJS6-F1
#
_cell.length_a   1.000
_cell.length_b   1.000
_cell.length_c   1.000
_cell.angle_alpha   90.00
_cell.angle_beta   90.00
_cell.angle_gamma   90.00
#
_symmetry.space_group_name_H-M   'P 1'
#
loop_
_entity.id
_entity.type
_entity.pdbx_description
1 polymer ?
#
loop_
_entity_poly.entity_id
_entity_poly.type
_entity_poly.pdbx_seq_one_letter_code
_entity_poly.pdbx_strand_id
1 'polypeptide(L)'
;MHALKITLEVIVVILSLILTMLILMHRGKGGGLSDMFGGGITQNAGTSGVAEKNLNRITVIVTLIWVAIIIGLDFMAKYNLG
;
A
#
# COMPACT_ATOMS: atom_id res chain seq x y z
N MET A 1 23.42 -8.37 17.08
CA MET A 1 22.66 -8.19 15.82
C MET A 1 21.29 -8.88 15.82
N HIS A 2 21.01 -9.87 16.69
CA HIS A 2 19.68 -10.50 16.79
C HIS A 2 18.53 -9.51 17.05
N ALA A 3 18.70 -8.58 17.99
CA ALA A 3 17.67 -7.59 18.29
C ALA A 3 17.34 -6.68 17.08
N LEU A 4 18.34 -6.33 16.27
CA LEU A 4 18.18 -5.52 15.07
C LEU A 4 17.36 -6.28 14.01
N LYS A 5 17.70 -7.55 13.77
CA LYS A 5 16.99 -8.42 12.81
C LYS A 5 15.51 -8.58 13.19
N ILE A 6 15.24 -8.89 14.46
CA ILE A 6 13.86 -9.02 14.98
C ILE A 6 13.09 -7.70 14.84
N THR A 7 13.74 -6.56 15.12
CA THR A 7 13.10 -5.25 15.00
C THR A 7 12.70 -4.94 13.55
N LEU A 8 13.60 -5.18 12.59
CA LEU A 8 13.29 -4.97 11.17
C LEU A 8 12.18 -5.90 10.67
N GLU A 9 12.17 -7.16 11.11
CA GLU A 9 11.15 -8.15 10.73
C GLU A 9 9.76 -7.74 11.25
N VAL A 10 9.67 -7.27 12.50
CA VAL A 10 8.43 -6.72 13.07
C VAL A 10 7.95 -5.49 12.31
N ILE A 11 8.86 -4.58 11.94
CA ILE A 11 8.53 -3.40 11.13
C ILE A 11 7.95 -3.79 9.76
N VAL A 12 8.53 -4.80 9.11
CA VAL A 12 8.04 -5.29 7.81
C VAL A 12 6.63 -5.87 7.94
N VAL A 13 6.35 -6.65 8.98
CA VAL A 13 5.01 -7.21 9.22
C VAL A 13 3.98 -6.11 9.43
N ILE A 14 4.30 -5.09 10.23
CA ILE A 14 3.41 -3.93 10.47
C ILE A 14 3.16 -3.18 9.16
N LEU A 15 4.20 -2.91 8.37
CA LEU A 15 4.07 -2.26 7.07
C LEU A 15 3.20 -3.06 6.10
N SER A 16 3.29 -4.41 6.10
CA SER A 16 2.43 -5.27 5.27
C SER A 16 0.95 -5.15 5.63
N LEU A 17 0.62 -5.09 6.93
CA LEU A 17 -0.76 -4.90 7.39
C LEU A 17 -1.32 -3.54 6.97
N ILE A 18 -0.52 -2.48 7.14
CA ILE A 18 -0.89 -1.11 6.73
C ILE A 18 -1.07 -1.02 5.21
N LEU A 19 -0.18 -1.63 4.43
CA LEU A 19 -0.30 -1.71 2.97
C LEU A 19 -1.58 -2.44 2.55
N THR A 20 -1.92 -3.53 3.22
CA THR A 20 -3.15 -4.28 2.91
C THR A 20 -4.40 -3.41 3.14
N MET A 21 -4.47 -2.67 4.25
CA MET A 21 -5.57 -1.71 4.47
C MET A 21 -5.57 -0.56 3.45
N LEU A 22 -4.41 0.02 3.13
CA LEU A 22 -4.28 1.06 2.12
C LEU A 22 -4.79 0.58 0.76
N ILE A 23 -4.45 -0.64 0.35
CA ILE A 23 -4.90 -1.24 -0.91
C ILE A 23 -6.41 -1.50 -0.90
N LEU A 24 -6.98 -2.00 0.21
CA LEU A 24 -8.43 -2.20 0.33
C LEU A 24 -9.22 -0.89 0.20
N MET A 25 -8.68 0.21 0.71
CA MET A 25 -9.28 1.54 0.56
C MET A 25 -9.33 2.01 -0.92
N HIS A 26 -8.51 1.45 -1.81
CA HIS A 26 -8.61 1.69 -3.27
C HIS A 26 -9.72 0.85 -3.94
N ARG A 27 -10.15 -0.26 -3.34
CA ARG A 27 -11.16 -1.19 -3.90
C ARG A 27 -12.60 -0.88 -3.44
N GLY A 28 -12.78 -0.11 -2.36
CA GLY A 28 -14.10 0.21 -1.81
C GLY A 28 -14.98 1.19 -2.61
N LYS A 29 -14.53 1.68 -3.78
CA LYS A 29 -15.14 2.83 -4.47
C LYS A 29 -15.82 2.56 -5.82
N GLY A 30 -15.87 1.31 -6.31
CA GLY A 30 -16.45 0.98 -7.63
C GLY A 30 -17.52 -0.12 -7.63
N GLY A 31 -18.24 -0.31 -6.51
CA GLY A 31 -19.15 -1.45 -6.31
C GLY A 31 -20.65 -1.11 -6.29
N GLY A 32 -21.05 0.11 -6.65
CA GLY A 32 -22.47 0.50 -6.67
C GLY A 32 -23.16 0.05 -7.95
N LEU A 33 -24.39 -0.48 -7.85
CA LEU A 33 -25.22 -0.83 -9.01
C LEU A 33 -25.36 0.34 -9.99
N SER A 34 -25.38 1.59 -9.50
CA SER A 34 -25.44 2.80 -10.35
C SER A 34 -24.22 3.02 -11.24
N ASP A 35 -23.03 2.55 -10.86
CA ASP A 35 -21.83 2.61 -11.71
C ASP A 35 -21.82 1.47 -12.74
N MET A 36 -22.49 0.35 -12.43
CA MET A 36 -22.62 -0.81 -13.33
C MET A 36 -23.78 -0.66 -14.34
N PHE A 37 -24.79 0.17 -14.06
CA PHE A 37 -25.98 0.38 -14.90
C PHE A 37 -26.00 1.69 -15.69
N GLY A 38 -24.84 2.33 -15.89
CA GLY A 38 -24.72 3.50 -16.77
C GLY A 38 -25.04 4.82 -16.07
N GLY A 39 -24.22 5.18 -15.07
CA GLY A 39 -24.22 6.49 -14.43
C GLY A 39 -24.35 7.62 -15.46
N GLY A 40 -25.51 8.26 -15.47
CA GLY A 40 -25.97 9.16 -16.52
C GLY A 40 -25.07 10.36 -16.80
N ILE A 41 -25.41 11.04 -17.90
CA ILE A 41 -24.72 12.16 -18.60
C ILE A 41 -24.63 13.44 -17.74
N THR A 42 -24.37 13.35 -16.45
CA THR A 42 -24.25 14.51 -15.55
C THR A 42 -23.34 14.23 -14.35
N GLN A 43 -22.24 13.48 -14.52
CA GLN A 43 -21.19 13.41 -13.51
C GLN A 43 -20.24 14.61 -13.62
N ASN A 44 -20.73 15.79 -13.24
CA ASN A 44 -19.90 16.90 -12.82
C ASN A 44 -20.33 17.28 -11.40
N ALA A 45 -19.72 16.68 -10.36
CA ALA A 45 -19.47 17.33 -9.07
C ALA A 45 -18.95 16.31 -8.03
N GLY A 46 -17.66 16.37 -7.76
CA GLY A 46 -17.20 16.25 -6.37
C GLY A 46 -16.46 15.00 -5.93
N THR A 47 -16.10 14.06 -6.83
CA THR A 47 -15.17 13.01 -6.42
C THR A 47 -13.76 13.59 -6.36
N SER A 48 -13.12 13.48 -5.21
CA SER A 48 -11.81 14.03 -4.92
C SER A 48 -10.70 13.33 -5.73
N GLY A 49 -10.65 13.52 -7.05
CA GLY A 49 -9.62 12.94 -7.92
C GLY A 49 -8.20 13.30 -7.46
N VAL A 50 -8.04 14.42 -6.76
CA VAL A 50 -6.78 14.81 -6.10
C VAL A 50 -6.47 13.91 -4.89
N ALA A 51 -7.46 13.60 -4.05
CA ALA A 51 -7.27 12.71 -2.91
C ALA A 51 -6.98 11.27 -3.36
N GLU A 52 -7.62 10.82 -4.44
CA GLU A 52 -7.37 9.50 -5.03
C GLU A 52 -5.98 9.40 -5.66
N LYS A 53 -5.59 10.41 -6.45
CA LYS A 53 -4.24 10.48 -7.03
C LYS A 53 -3.15 10.58 -5.95
N ASN A 54 -3.43 11.28 -4.85
CA ASN A 54 -2.51 11.37 -3.72
C ASN A 54 -2.42 10.04 -2.96
N LEU A 55 -3.55 9.37 -2.71
CA LEU A 55 -3.58 8.08 -2.03
C LEU A 55 -2.82 7.00 -2.83
N ASN A 56 -2.99 6.98 -4.16
CA ASN A 56 -2.23 6.09 -5.03
C ASN A 56 -0.73 6.39 -4.96
N ARG A 57 -0.34 7.66 -5.01
CA ARG A 57 1.07 8.08 -4.91
C ARG A 57 1.70 7.64 -3.58
N ILE A 58 1.01 7.84 -2.46
CA ILE A 58 1.49 7.41 -1.14
C ILE A 58 1.62 5.88 -1.10
N THR A 59 0.64 5.15 -1.61
CA THR A 59 0.65 3.67 -1.60
C THR A 59 1.80 3.12 -2.43
N VAL A 60 2.06 3.68 -3.61
CA VAL A 60 3.21 3.29 -4.45
C VAL A 60 4.54 3.55 -3.72
N ILE A 61 4.71 4.73 -3.11
CA ILE A 61 5.93 5.06 -2.36
C ILE A 61 6.13 4.09 -1.19
N VAL A 62 5.08 3.84 -0.40
CA VAL A 62 5.13 2.92 0.75
C VAL A 62 5.43 1.49 0.29
N THR A 63 4.86 1.05 -0.84
CA THR A 63 5.11 -0.28 -1.40
C THR A 63 6.57 -0.43 -1.83
N LEU A 64 7.14 0.59 -2.49
CA LEU A 64 8.54 0.58 -2.90
C LEU A 64 9.50 0.52 -1.70
N ILE A 65 9.22 1.30 -0.65
CA ILE A 65 10.02 1.28 0.59
C ILE A 65 9.91 -0.09 1.26
N TRP A 66 8.71 -0.66 1.33
CA TRP A 66 8.48 -1.99 1.90
C TRP A 66 9.27 -3.09 1.17
N VAL A 67 9.23 -3.10 -0.17
CA VAL A 67 10.03 -4.04 -0.99
C VAL A 67 11.53 -3.84 -0.75
N ALA A 68 12.01 -2.60 -0.68
CA ALA A 68 13.42 -2.33 -0.43
C ALA A 68 13.90 -2.87 0.93
N ILE A 69 13.08 -2.77 1.98
CA ILE A 69 13.40 -3.31 3.31
C ILE A 69 13.45 -4.84 3.27
N ILE A 70 12.54 -5.51 2.54
CA ILE A 70 12.56 -6.96 2.38
C ILE A 70 13.83 -7.43 1.68
N ILE A 71 14.24 -6.76 0.60
CA ILE A 71 15.48 -7.09 -0.10
C ILE A 71 16.70 -6.88 0.82
N GLY A 72 16.72 -5.81 1.61
CA GLY A 72 17.77 -5.56 2.60
C GLY A 72 17.85 -6.64 3.68
N LEU A 73 16.70 -7.11 4.17
CA LEU A 73 16.63 -8.24 5.12
C LEU A 73 17.08 -9.56 4.49
N ASP A 74 16.67 -9.85 3.26
CA ASP A 74 17.08 -11.05 2.52
C ASP A 74 18.60 -11.05 2.29
N PHE A 75 19.17 -9.90 1.92
CA PHE A 75 20.61 -9.73 1.78
C PHE A 75 21.33 -9.94 3.12
N MET A 76 20.85 -9.31 4.20
CA MET A 76 21.44 -9.51 5.54
C MET A 76 21.39 -10.99 5.99
N ALA A 77 20.29 -11.69 5.67
CA ALA A 77 20.13 -13.11 5.97
C ALA A 77 21.05 -14.00 5.09
N LYS A 78 21.14 -13.71 3.80
CA LYS A 78 21.93 -14.49 2.82
C LYS A 78 23.43 -14.37 3.03
N TYR A 79 23.91 -13.17 3.37
CA TYR A 79 25.32 -12.92 3.64
C TYR A 79 25.69 -13.14 5.11
N ASN A 80 24.75 -13.62 5.94
CA ASN A 80 24.96 -13.96 7.35
C ASN A 80 25.67 -12.82 8.11
N LEU A 81 25.26 -11.58 7.84
CA LEU A 81 25.73 -10.41 8.58
C LEU A 81 25.12 -10.44 9.99
N GLY A 82 25.70 -11.27 10.85
CA GLY A 82 25.34 -11.51 12.25
C GLY A 82 26.21 -10.77 13.25
#